data_AF-I3T9I1-F1
#
_entry.id   AF-I3T9I1-F1
#
_cell.length_a   1.000
_cell.length_b   1.000
_cell.length_c   1.000
_cell.angle_alpha   90.00
_cell.angle_beta   90.00
_cell.angle_gamma   90.00
#
_symmetry.space_group_name_H-M   'P 1'
#
loop_
_entity.id
_entity.type
_entity.pdbx_description
1 polymer ?
#
loop_
_entity_poly.entity_id
_entity_poly.type
_entity_poly.pdbx_seq_one_letter_code
_entity_poly.pdbx_strand_id
1 'polypeptide(L)'
;MSMRFSRDCDACDGDGQCEFCSVEFHLRVKCMTDETLDVTSKDLYSSDHTVVPVDFSPDTSSDSAVNKGIIIVKLRRGQELRLRAIARKGIGKDHAKWSPAATVSFMYEPEIHINDDLMETLTLKEKKEWVESCPTHVFDIDANTQKVYVHEAENYSYDDEVIKKAEAMGKPGLVEITAKQDSFIFIVETTGAVKASQLVLNAIEILKQKLDAVRLSEDTVEADDQFGELGAHMRGG
;
A
#
# COMPACT_ATOMS: atom_id res chain seq x y z
N MET A 1 13.78 -0.70 -22.51
CA MET A 1 12.52 -0.28 -23.18
C MET A 1 11.37 -0.58 -22.22
N SER A 2 10.30 0.23 -22.22
CA SER A 2 9.12 -0.03 -21.38
C SER A 2 8.31 -1.19 -21.95
N MET A 3 8.00 -2.19 -21.13
CA MET A 3 7.16 -3.33 -21.50
C MET A 3 5.75 -2.85 -21.89
N ARG A 4 5.25 -3.31 -23.03
CA ARG A 4 3.90 -2.98 -23.54
C ARG A 4 2.86 -3.95 -22.98
N PHE A 5 1.60 -3.50 -22.94
CA PHE A 5 0.50 -4.43 -22.70
C PHE A 5 0.34 -5.35 -23.91
N SER A 6 0.07 -6.63 -23.67
CA SER A 6 -0.12 -7.62 -24.74
C SER A 6 -1.20 -7.21 -25.73
N ARG A 7 -2.31 -6.64 -25.25
CA ARG A 7 -3.43 -6.20 -26.08
C ARG A 7 -3.13 -5.00 -26.98
N ASP A 8 -2.08 -4.24 -26.66
CA ASP A 8 -1.66 -3.02 -27.37
C ASP A 8 -0.35 -3.27 -28.14
N CYS A 9 -0.05 -4.54 -28.45
CA CYS A 9 1.21 -4.93 -29.07
C CYS A 9 1.01 -5.32 -30.54
N ASP A 10 1.39 -4.40 -31.43
CA ASP A 10 1.31 -4.59 -32.89
C ASP A 10 2.30 -5.63 -33.43
N ALA A 11 3.37 -5.93 -32.68
CA ALA A 11 4.42 -6.83 -33.14
C ALA A 11 4.01 -8.31 -33.11
N CYS A 12 2.94 -8.64 -32.39
CA CYS A 12 2.54 -10.02 -32.14
C CYS A 12 1.03 -10.25 -32.24
N ASP A 13 0.31 -9.32 -32.89
CA ASP A 13 -1.15 -9.34 -33.06
C ASP A 13 -1.94 -9.72 -31.79
N GLY A 14 -1.40 -9.35 -30.61
CA GLY A 14 -2.02 -9.62 -29.32
C GLY A 14 -1.83 -11.03 -28.72
N ASP A 15 -1.08 -11.92 -29.36
CA ASP A 15 -0.81 -13.29 -28.84
C ASP A 15 -0.03 -13.31 -27.50
N GLY A 16 0.62 -12.20 -27.19
CA GLY A 16 1.40 -11.94 -25.99
C GLY A 16 2.70 -12.72 -25.89
N GLN A 17 3.32 -13.06 -27.01
CA GLN A 17 4.52 -13.90 -27.09
C GLN A 17 5.64 -13.24 -27.91
N CYS A 18 5.86 -11.93 -27.72
CA CYS A 18 7.05 -11.26 -28.26
C CYS A 18 7.89 -10.59 -27.16
N GLU A 19 9.10 -10.17 -27.54
CA GLU A 19 10.08 -9.51 -26.68
C GLU A 19 9.62 -8.15 -26.12
N PHE A 20 8.61 -7.51 -26.73
CA PHE A 20 8.10 -6.20 -26.28
C PHE A 20 7.02 -6.29 -25.21
N CYS A 21 6.31 -7.42 -25.12
CA CYS A 21 5.13 -7.57 -24.26
C CYS A 21 5.19 -8.78 -23.31
N SER A 22 6.27 -9.56 -23.36
CA SER A 22 6.45 -10.74 -22.51
C SER A 22 7.90 -11.00 -22.16
N VAL A 23 8.13 -11.58 -20.99
CA VAL A 23 9.44 -12.09 -20.57
C VAL A 23 9.28 -13.53 -20.14
N GLU A 24 10.10 -14.43 -20.67
CA GLU A 24 10.07 -15.84 -20.31
C GLU A 24 10.97 -16.13 -19.11
N PHE A 25 10.47 -16.98 -18.21
CA PHE A 25 11.19 -17.59 -17.12
C PHE A 25 11.22 -19.10 -17.29
N HIS A 26 12.39 -19.70 -17.10
CA HIS A 26 12.58 -21.15 -17.12
C HIS A 26 13.00 -21.65 -15.75
N LEU A 27 12.35 -22.70 -15.27
CA LEU A 27 12.73 -23.40 -14.04
C LEU A 27 12.88 -24.88 -14.37
N ARG A 28 14.07 -25.43 -14.12
CA ARG A 28 14.38 -26.83 -14.33
C ARG A 28 15.26 -27.35 -13.21
N VAL A 29 14.66 -28.04 -12.25
CA VAL A 29 15.34 -28.52 -11.05
C VAL A 29 14.95 -29.97 -10.77
N LYS A 30 15.94 -30.80 -10.41
CA LYS A 30 15.74 -32.21 -10.06
C LYS A 30 16.47 -32.53 -8.76
N CYS A 31 15.76 -33.13 -7.80
CA CYS A 31 16.35 -33.54 -6.54
C CYS A 31 17.01 -34.91 -6.69
N MET A 32 18.35 -34.95 -6.63
CA MET A 32 19.14 -36.18 -6.73
C MET A 32 19.61 -36.70 -5.36
N THR A 33 19.59 -35.87 -4.33
CA THR A 33 20.01 -36.20 -2.97
C THR A 33 18.83 -36.72 -2.14
N ASP A 34 19.14 -37.36 -1.00
CA ASP A 34 18.15 -37.83 -0.02
C ASP A 34 17.56 -36.70 0.84
N GLU A 35 18.23 -35.54 0.88
CA GLU A 35 17.74 -34.34 1.54
C GLU A 35 16.60 -33.69 0.74
N THR A 36 15.73 -32.93 1.42
CA THR A 36 14.72 -32.15 0.68
C THR A 36 15.35 -30.93 0.05
N LEU A 37 15.12 -30.78 -1.25
CA LEU A 37 15.54 -29.63 -2.03
C LEU A 37 14.44 -28.57 -2.03
N ASP A 38 14.72 -27.43 -1.44
CA ASP A 38 13.84 -26.26 -1.50
C ASP A 38 14.11 -25.52 -2.82
N VAL A 39 13.13 -25.53 -3.73
CA VAL A 39 13.17 -24.78 -4.99
C VAL A 39 12.52 -23.43 -4.75
N THR A 40 13.19 -22.36 -5.17
CA THR A 40 12.88 -20.98 -4.79
C THR A 40 12.74 -20.07 -6.02
N SER A 41 12.31 -18.83 -5.79
CA SER A 41 12.24 -17.80 -6.83
C SER A 41 13.59 -17.55 -7.52
N LYS A 42 14.71 -17.79 -6.85
CA LYS A 42 16.05 -17.61 -7.43
C LYS A 42 16.44 -18.67 -8.46
N ASP A 43 15.76 -19.82 -8.44
CA ASP A 43 15.97 -20.88 -9.43
C ASP A 43 15.28 -20.57 -10.77
N LEU A 44 14.47 -19.50 -10.84
CA LEU A 44 13.87 -19.01 -12.08
C LEU A 44 14.91 -18.26 -12.92
N TYR A 45 15.26 -18.86 -14.06
CA TYR A 45 16.12 -18.22 -15.04
C TYR A 45 15.30 -17.32 -15.98
N SER A 46 15.57 -16.01 -15.97
CA SER A 46 14.93 -15.06 -16.86
C SER A 46 15.61 -15.01 -18.23
N SER A 47 14.82 -14.88 -19.29
CA SER A 47 15.30 -14.55 -20.64
C SER A 47 15.81 -13.12 -20.76
N ASP A 48 15.38 -12.22 -19.87
CA ASP A 48 15.87 -10.84 -19.76
C ASP A 48 16.50 -10.62 -18.38
N HIS A 49 17.82 -10.41 -18.36
CA HIS A 49 18.62 -10.13 -17.16
C HIS A 49 18.16 -8.89 -16.36
N THR A 50 17.43 -7.95 -16.98
CA THR A 50 16.89 -6.77 -16.30
C THR A 50 15.59 -7.05 -15.54
N VAL A 51 14.97 -8.22 -15.78
CA VAL A 51 13.73 -8.64 -15.15
C VAL A 51 14.00 -9.86 -14.28
N VAL A 52 14.00 -9.63 -12.98
CA VAL A 52 14.25 -10.66 -11.97
C VAL A 52 13.08 -10.73 -10.99
N PRO A 53 12.87 -11.89 -10.33
CA PRO A 53 11.91 -11.99 -9.24
C PRO A 53 12.24 -10.99 -8.14
N VAL A 54 11.22 -10.34 -7.60
CA VAL A 54 11.39 -9.41 -6.47
C VAL A 54 11.83 -10.20 -5.23
N ASP A 55 12.88 -9.72 -4.57
CA ASP A 55 13.38 -10.26 -3.31
C ASP A 55 13.53 -9.10 -2.29
N PHE A 56 13.23 -9.38 -1.02
CA PHE A 56 13.31 -8.41 0.08
C PHE A 56 14.63 -8.49 0.85
N SER A 57 15.50 -9.43 0.48
CA SER A 57 16.82 -9.57 1.06
C SER A 57 17.67 -8.33 0.73
N PRO A 58 18.18 -7.59 1.73
CA PRO A 58 19.04 -6.45 1.46
C PRO A 58 20.33 -6.95 0.81
N ASP A 59 20.72 -6.35 -0.32
CA ASP A 59 21.96 -6.69 -1.06
C ASP A 59 23.23 -6.62 -0.19
N THR A 60 23.16 -5.97 0.97
CA THR A 60 24.26 -5.76 1.92
C THR A 60 24.45 -6.85 2.97
N SER A 61 23.52 -7.80 3.11
CA SER A 61 23.73 -8.93 4.02
C SER A 61 24.37 -10.11 3.29
N SER A 62 25.68 -10.26 3.47
CA SER A 62 26.44 -11.46 3.06
C SER A 62 26.03 -12.73 3.82
N ASP A 63 25.03 -12.65 4.69
CA ASP A 63 24.48 -13.79 5.41
C ASP A 63 23.58 -14.61 4.48
N SER A 64 24.17 -15.67 3.94
CA SER A 64 23.52 -16.72 3.14
C SER A 64 22.30 -17.36 3.82
N ALA A 65 22.13 -17.17 5.13
CA ALA A 65 20.96 -17.63 5.88
C ALA A 65 19.69 -16.82 5.60
N VAL A 66 19.82 -15.53 5.28
CA VAL A 66 18.69 -14.59 5.07
C VAL A 66 18.28 -14.54 3.59
N ASN A 67 19.21 -14.85 2.68
CA ASN A 67 19.02 -14.61 1.26
C ASN A 67 18.54 -15.85 0.47
N LYS A 68 17.45 -16.49 0.93
CA LYS A 68 16.96 -17.77 0.38
C LYS A 68 15.94 -17.65 -0.75
N GLY A 69 15.42 -16.45 -1.05
CA GLY A 69 14.34 -16.27 -2.01
C GLY A 69 13.01 -16.89 -1.54
N ILE A 70 11.97 -16.78 -2.37
CA ILE A 70 10.62 -17.25 -2.05
C ILE A 70 10.50 -18.72 -2.41
N ILE A 71 10.17 -19.61 -1.47
CA ILE A 71 10.00 -21.04 -1.75
C ILE A 71 8.80 -21.24 -2.69
N ILE A 72 9.03 -21.93 -3.81
CA ILE A 72 8.01 -22.33 -4.79
C ILE A 72 7.52 -23.74 -4.50
N VAL A 73 8.44 -24.69 -4.33
CA VAL A 73 8.13 -26.10 -4.07
C VAL A 73 9.28 -26.78 -3.33
N LYS A 74 8.96 -27.82 -2.54
CA LYS A 74 9.95 -28.69 -1.91
C LYS A 74 9.97 -30.04 -2.61
N LEU A 75 11.14 -30.48 -3.07
CA LEU A 75 11.33 -31.73 -3.79
C LEU A 75 12.03 -32.78 -2.91
N ARG A 76 11.66 -34.04 -3.08
CA ARG A 76 12.34 -35.24 -2.54
C ARG A 76 13.10 -35.97 -3.64
N ARG A 77 14.02 -36.86 -3.24
CA ARG A 77 14.84 -37.67 -4.15
C ARG A 77 14.01 -38.26 -5.30
N GLY A 78 14.43 -37.99 -6.53
CA GLY A 78 13.80 -38.48 -7.76
C GLY A 78 12.72 -37.54 -8.34
N GLN A 79 12.23 -36.54 -7.59
CA GLN A 79 11.28 -35.56 -8.11
C GLN A 79 11.98 -34.48 -8.95
N GLU A 80 11.30 -34.04 -10.00
CA GLU A 80 11.75 -33.01 -10.94
C GLU A 80 10.62 -32.00 -11.19
N LEU A 81 10.98 -30.72 -11.26
CA LEU A 81 10.11 -29.65 -11.74
C LEU A 81 10.73 -29.04 -12.99
N ARG A 82 9.96 -29.03 -14.08
CA ARG A 82 10.30 -28.33 -15.32
C ARG A 82 9.11 -27.49 -15.77
N LEU A 83 9.27 -26.17 -15.79
CA LEU A 83 8.23 -25.25 -16.28
C LEU A 83 8.83 -24.11 -17.10
N ARG A 84 7.97 -23.55 -17.95
CA ARG A 84 8.18 -22.27 -18.65
C ARG A 84 7.05 -21.35 -18.20
N ALA A 85 7.40 -20.21 -17.61
CA ALA A 85 6.48 -19.17 -17.19
C ALA A 85 6.66 -17.94 -18.08
N ILE A 86 5.55 -17.26 -18.40
CA ILE A 86 5.56 -16.05 -19.24
C ILE A 86 5.06 -14.90 -18.37
N ALA A 87 5.97 -13.99 -18.01
CA ALA A 87 5.62 -12.76 -17.31
C ALA A 87 5.07 -11.74 -18.31
N ARG A 88 3.97 -11.10 -17.94
CA ARG A 88 3.28 -10.10 -18.77
C ARG A 88 2.88 -8.91 -17.90
N LYS A 89 2.89 -7.72 -18.51
CA LYS A 89 2.34 -6.52 -17.91
C LYS A 89 0.82 -6.65 -17.79
N GLY A 90 0.28 -6.30 -16.63
CA GLY A 90 -1.16 -6.33 -16.35
C GLY A 90 -1.57 -5.29 -15.33
N ILE A 91 -2.86 -5.26 -15.01
CA ILE A 91 -3.48 -4.25 -14.14
C ILE A 91 -4.03 -4.94 -12.89
N GLY A 92 -3.80 -4.37 -11.71
CA GLY A 92 -4.28 -4.93 -10.44
C GLY A 92 -5.80 -5.16 -10.37
N LYS A 93 -6.58 -4.37 -11.14
CA LYS A 93 -8.03 -4.56 -11.30
C LYS A 93 -8.38 -5.91 -11.94
N ASP A 94 -7.55 -6.40 -12.85
CA ASP A 94 -7.78 -7.67 -13.55
C ASP A 94 -7.38 -8.85 -12.65
N HIS A 95 -6.31 -8.70 -11.86
CA HIS A 95 -5.88 -9.70 -10.89
C HIS A 95 -4.93 -9.11 -9.83
N ALA A 96 -5.10 -9.54 -8.58
CA ALA A 96 -4.27 -9.13 -7.43
C ALA A 96 -2.75 -9.32 -7.60
N LYS A 97 -2.29 -10.30 -8.41
CA LYS A 97 -0.86 -10.55 -8.66
C LYS A 97 -0.16 -9.41 -9.41
N TRP A 98 -0.94 -8.53 -10.05
CA TRP A 98 -0.46 -7.33 -10.72
C TRP A 98 -0.57 -6.08 -9.85
N SER A 99 -0.99 -6.19 -8.59
CA SER A 99 -0.91 -5.08 -7.65
C SER A 99 0.55 -4.83 -7.27
N PRO A 100 1.11 -3.63 -7.55
CA PRO A 100 2.44 -3.27 -7.06
C PRO A 100 2.43 -2.80 -5.60
N ALA A 101 1.23 -2.59 -5.03
CA ALA A 101 1.05 -2.26 -3.62
C ALA A 101 0.73 -3.52 -2.80
N ALA A 102 1.38 -3.66 -1.66
CA ALA A 102 1.06 -4.64 -0.64
C ALA A 102 -0.14 -4.15 0.19
N THR A 103 -0.06 -2.92 0.68
CA THR A 103 -1.19 -2.22 1.30
C THR A 103 -1.11 -0.72 1.02
N VAL A 104 -2.27 -0.08 0.88
CA VAL A 104 -2.39 1.37 0.85
C VAL A 104 -3.58 1.72 1.73
N SER A 105 -3.34 2.53 2.75
CA SER A 105 -4.38 3.07 3.62
C SER A 105 -4.20 4.57 3.77
N PHE A 106 -5.27 5.23 4.19
CA PHE A 106 -5.22 6.63 4.58
C PHE A 106 -6.11 6.85 5.80
N MET A 107 -5.79 7.89 6.55
CA MET A 107 -6.59 8.40 7.66
C MET A 107 -6.56 9.92 7.64
N TYR A 108 -7.56 10.56 8.23
CA TYR A 108 -7.54 12.00 8.41
C TYR A 108 -6.52 12.38 9.49
N GLU A 109 -5.82 13.48 9.28
CA GLU A 109 -4.99 14.08 10.33
C GLU A 109 -5.90 14.43 11.53
N PRO A 110 -5.60 13.94 12.73
CA PRO A 110 -6.41 14.21 13.90
C PRO A 110 -6.13 15.62 14.43
N GLU A 111 -7.18 16.40 14.58
CA GLU A 111 -7.17 17.68 15.30
C GLU A 111 -7.59 17.43 16.75
N ILE A 112 -6.60 17.51 17.64
CA ILE A 112 -6.76 17.18 19.07
C ILE A 112 -6.77 18.48 19.87
N HIS A 113 -7.90 18.75 20.52
CA HIS A 113 -8.07 19.86 21.45
C HIS A 113 -8.20 19.35 22.88
N ILE A 114 -7.30 19.79 23.76
CA ILE A 114 -7.34 19.49 25.20
C ILE A 114 -7.94 20.69 25.91
N ASN A 115 -8.96 20.44 26.74
CA ASN A 115 -9.51 21.46 27.62
C ASN A 115 -8.60 21.63 28.85
N ASP A 116 -7.73 22.63 28.80
CA ASP A 116 -6.77 22.94 29.86
C ASP A 116 -7.45 23.17 31.22
N ASP A 117 -8.59 23.87 31.26
CA ASP A 117 -9.32 24.15 32.51
C ASP A 117 -9.79 22.86 33.19
N LEU A 118 -10.34 21.91 32.42
CA LEU A 118 -10.72 20.60 32.95
C LEU A 118 -9.50 19.75 33.33
N MET A 119 -8.43 19.83 32.55
CA MET A 119 -7.19 19.08 32.77
C MET A 119 -6.49 19.52 34.06
N GLU A 120 -6.56 20.80 34.42
CA GLU A 120 -6.03 21.32 35.68
C GLU A 120 -6.79 20.82 36.91
N THR A 121 -8.07 20.44 36.77
CA THR A 121 -8.83 19.85 37.88
C THR A 121 -8.41 18.43 38.24
N LEU A 122 -7.59 17.78 37.41
CA LEU A 122 -7.12 16.41 37.62
C LEU A 122 -5.84 16.37 38.46
N THR A 123 -5.78 15.38 39.34
CA THR A 123 -4.54 15.03 40.05
C THR A 123 -3.49 14.49 39.09
N LEU A 124 -2.21 14.54 39.49
CA LEU A 124 -1.13 13.98 38.68
C LEU A 124 -1.33 12.48 38.37
N LYS A 125 -1.95 11.74 39.31
CA LYS A 125 -2.27 10.32 39.11
C LYS A 125 -3.31 10.13 38.01
N GLU A 126 -4.38 10.93 38.05
CA GLU A 126 -5.44 10.91 37.04
C GLU A 126 -4.94 11.31 35.66
N LYS A 127 -4.07 12.33 35.58
CA LYS A 127 -3.40 12.72 34.32
C LYS A 127 -2.61 11.56 33.74
N LYS A 128 -1.82 10.84 34.55
CA LYS A 128 -1.07 9.66 34.11
C LYS A 128 -1.99 8.54 33.63
N GLU A 129 -3.00 8.20 34.42
CA GLU A 129 -3.98 7.16 34.04
C GLU A 129 -4.73 7.51 32.74
N TRP A 130 -4.96 8.79 32.47
CA TRP A 130 -5.57 9.25 31.23
C TRP A 130 -4.59 9.18 30.05
N VAL A 131 -3.35 9.65 30.21
CA VAL A 131 -2.31 9.54 29.18
C VAL A 131 -2.03 8.07 28.83
N GLU A 132 -1.90 7.20 29.83
CA GLU A 132 -1.68 5.76 29.68
C GLU A 132 -2.86 5.03 29.03
N SER A 133 -4.05 5.64 28.99
CA SER A 133 -5.20 5.05 28.30
C SER A 133 -5.09 5.12 26.79
N CYS A 134 -4.23 5.97 26.24
CA CYS A 134 -3.96 6.05 24.80
C CYS A 134 -3.00 4.92 24.37
N PRO A 135 -3.43 3.93 23.57
CA PRO A 135 -2.59 2.81 23.18
C PRO A 135 -1.39 3.21 22.31
N THR A 136 -1.52 4.31 21.57
CA THR A 136 -0.50 4.80 20.63
C THR A 136 0.38 5.91 21.20
N HIS A 137 0.27 6.20 22.51
CA HIS A 137 1.13 7.15 23.21
C HIS A 137 1.18 8.56 22.58
N VAL A 138 0.04 9.04 22.09
CA VAL A 138 -0.12 10.36 21.46
C VAL A 138 0.03 11.50 22.47
N PHE A 139 -0.25 11.24 23.74
CA PHE A 139 -0.22 12.21 24.82
C PHE A 139 0.98 11.94 25.74
N ASP A 140 1.53 13.01 26.33
CA ASP A 140 2.59 12.91 27.32
C ASP A 140 2.47 14.02 28.37
N ILE A 141 3.22 13.92 29.46
CA ILE A 141 3.22 14.87 30.59
C ILE A 141 4.61 15.47 30.74
N ASP A 142 4.69 16.79 30.68
CA ASP A 142 5.95 17.49 30.94
C ASP A 142 6.37 17.31 32.41
N ALA A 143 7.59 16.83 32.61
CA ALA A 143 8.10 16.47 33.93
C ALA A 143 8.27 17.66 34.89
N ASN A 144 8.44 18.88 34.36
CA ASN A 144 8.70 20.09 35.14
C ASN A 144 7.40 20.82 35.50
N THR A 145 6.49 20.92 34.53
CA THR A 145 5.25 21.70 34.62
C THR A 145 4.03 20.84 34.96
N GLN A 146 4.13 19.51 34.83
CA GLN A 146 3.01 18.56 34.99
C GLN A 146 1.83 18.86 34.06
N LYS A 147 2.09 19.57 32.95
CA LYS A 147 1.11 19.85 31.91
C LYS A 147 1.09 18.70 30.91
N VAL A 148 -0.11 18.27 30.55
CA VAL A 148 -0.35 17.28 29.50
C VAL A 148 -0.22 17.99 28.15
N TYR A 149 0.47 17.38 27.19
CA TYR A 149 0.60 17.89 25.84
C TYR A 149 0.47 16.75 24.82
N VAL A 150 0.22 17.12 23.56
CA VAL A 150 0.17 16.19 22.44
C VAL A 150 1.59 16.05 21.87
N HIS A 151 2.13 14.83 21.83
CA HIS A 151 3.46 14.55 21.33
C HIS A 151 3.43 14.22 19.83
N GLU A 152 2.73 13.17 19.43
CA GLU A 152 2.62 12.70 18.03
C GLU A 152 1.16 12.48 17.66
N ALA A 153 0.47 13.55 17.26
CA ALA A 153 -0.95 13.51 16.90
C ALA A 153 -1.22 12.47 15.80
N GLU A 154 -0.34 12.37 14.80
CA GLU A 154 -0.46 11.50 13.63
C GLU A 154 -0.62 10.01 13.97
N ASN A 155 -0.16 9.57 15.14
CA ASN A 155 -0.28 8.18 15.59
C ASN A 155 -1.63 7.85 16.22
N TYR A 156 -2.55 8.80 16.34
CA TYR A 156 -3.83 8.55 16.97
C TYR A 156 -4.69 7.58 16.15
N SER A 157 -5.06 6.44 16.75
CA SER A 157 -5.76 5.35 16.08
C SER A 157 -7.28 5.53 15.94
N TYR A 158 -7.86 6.65 16.40
CA TYR A 158 -9.32 6.85 16.47
C TYR A 158 -10.04 5.71 17.23
N ASP A 159 -9.47 5.29 18.35
CA ASP A 159 -10.01 4.24 19.23
C ASP A 159 -11.03 4.75 20.28
N ASP A 160 -11.15 6.06 20.42
CA ASP A 160 -11.95 6.78 21.42
C ASP A 160 -11.60 6.47 22.89
N GLU A 161 -10.50 5.78 23.19
CA GLU A 161 -10.21 5.32 24.56
C GLU A 161 -9.95 6.48 25.51
N VAL A 162 -9.22 7.50 25.07
CA VAL A 162 -8.98 8.72 25.86
C VAL A 162 -10.26 9.53 26.12
N ILE A 163 -11.22 9.48 25.19
CA ILE A 163 -12.52 10.14 25.33
C ILE A 163 -13.35 9.39 26.36
N LYS A 164 -13.48 8.06 26.21
CA LYS A 164 -14.19 7.20 27.17
C LYS A 164 -13.57 7.25 28.57
N LYS A 165 -12.23 7.30 28.67
CA LYS A 165 -11.53 7.45 29.94
C LYS A 165 -11.86 8.78 30.62
N ALA A 166 -11.91 9.87 29.85
CA ALA A 166 -12.33 11.18 30.38
C ALA A 166 -13.79 11.16 30.88
N GLU A 167 -14.71 10.53 30.14
CA GLU A 167 -16.10 10.35 30.56
C GLU A 167 -16.22 9.51 31.84
N ALA A 168 -15.49 8.40 31.91
CA ALA A 168 -15.46 7.52 33.09
C ALA A 168 -14.90 8.23 34.34
N MET A 169 -14.01 9.20 34.16
CA MET A 169 -13.49 10.07 35.22
C MET A 169 -14.46 11.22 35.58
N GLY A 170 -15.63 11.29 34.94
CA GLY A 170 -16.62 12.36 35.16
C GLY A 170 -16.20 13.70 34.57
N LYS A 171 -15.33 13.69 33.54
CA LYS A 171 -14.82 14.88 32.84
C LYS A 171 -15.14 14.82 31.34
N PRO A 172 -16.43 14.76 30.95
CA PRO A 172 -16.79 14.82 29.53
C PRO A 172 -16.27 16.13 28.92
N GLY A 173 -15.74 16.07 27.70
CA GLY A 173 -15.14 17.21 27.01
C GLY A 173 -13.74 17.61 27.51
N LEU A 174 -13.07 16.77 28.31
CA LEU A 174 -11.65 16.96 28.64
C LEU A 174 -10.76 16.99 27.40
N VAL A 175 -11.11 16.18 26.40
CA VAL A 175 -10.47 16.13 25.09
C VAL A 175 -11.55 16.08 24.03
N GLU A 176 -11.33 16.82 22.95
CA GLU A 176 -12.12 16.77 21.73
C GLU A 176 -11.16 16.40 20.59
N ILE A 177 -11.51 15.35 19.84
CA ILE A 177 -10.70 14.87 18.72
C ILE A 177 -11.59 14.87 17.49
N THR A 178 -11.17 15.60 16.46
CA THR A 178 -11.91 15.70 15.21
C THR A 178 -11.01 15.37 14.02
N ALA A 179 -11.63 14.91 12.93
CA ALA A 179 -10.91 14.60 11.70
C ALA A 179 -10.83 15.83 10.81
N LYS A 180 -9.61 16.31 10.55
CA LYS A 180 -9.37 17.44 9.66
C LYS A 180 -9.65 17.06 8.21
N GLN A 181 -10.75 17.58 7.65
CA GLN A 181 -11.31 17.11 6.37
C GLN A 181 -10.43 17.33 5.14
N ASP A 182 -9.48 18.27 5.21
CA ASP A 182 -8.59 18.65 4.11
C ASP A 182 -7.16 18.08 4.28
N SER A 183 -6.93 17.24 5.29
CA SER A 183 -5.61 16.68 5.60
C SER A 183 -5.65 15.17 5.78
N PHE A 184 -4.76 14.47 5.09
CA PHE A 184 -4.73 13.02 5.02
C PHE A 184 -3.31 12.49 5.23
N ILE A 185 -3.19 11.48 6.08
CA ILE A 185 -1.97 10.71 6.29
C ILE A 185 -2.11 9.42 5.48
N PHE A 186 -1.24 9.24 4.48
CA PHE A 186 -1.21 8.03 3.65
C PHE A 186 -0.10 7.09 4.10
N ILE A 187 -0.43 5.81 4.23
CA ILE A 187 0.54 4.73 4.44
C ILE A 187 0.56 3.87 3.19
N VAL A 188 1.73 3.80 2.54
CA VAL A 188 1.91 3.11 1.26
C VAL A 188 3.01 2.07 1.39
N GLU A 189 2.62 0.79 1.38
CA GLU A 189 3.54 -0.33 1.34
C GLU A 189 3.54 -0.97 -0.05
N THR A 190 4.73 -1.21 -0.59
CA THR A 190 4.89 -1.82 -1.92
C THR A 190 5.28 -3.27 -1.81
N THR A 191 5.06 -4.04 -2.87
CA THR A 191 5.56 -5.42 -2.98
C THR A 191 7.05 -5.51 -3.30
N GLY A 192 7.75 -4.37 -3.43
CA GLY A 192 9.17 -4.28 -3.82
C GLY A 192 9.39 -4.13 -5.33
N ALA A 193 8.37 -4.35 -6.16
CA ALA A 193 8.47 -4.19 -7.62
C ALA A 193 8.70 -2.72 -8.07
N VAL A 194 8.19 -1.76 -7.28
CA VAL A 194 8.30 -0.31 -7.53
C VAL A 194 8.49 0.38 -6.19
N LYS A 195 9.29 1.45 -6.13
CA LYS A 195 9.43 2.27 -4.91
C LYS A 195 8.11 2.94 -4.53
N ALA A 196 7.83 3.07 -3.24
CA ALA A 196 6.59 3.68 -2.73
C ALA A 196 6.32 5.08 -3.30
N SER A 197 7.33 5.96 -3.31
CA SER A 197 7.21 7.31 -3.88
C SER A 197 6.85 7.29 -5.36
N GLN A 198 7.47 6.39 -6.14
CA GLN A 198 7.19 6.25 -7.56
C GLN A 198 5.79 5.67 -7.80
N LEU A 199 5.31 4.76 -6.94
CA LEU A 199 3.96 4.20 -7.03
C LEU A 199 2.90 5.30 -6.92
N VAL A 200 3.06 6.24 -5.97
CA VAL A 200 2.16 7.39 -5.81
C VAL A 200 2.19 8.30 -7.04
N LEU A 201 3.38 8.65 -7.52
CA LEU A 201 3.52 9.49 -8.72
C LEU A 201 2.89 8.86 -9.96
N ASN A 202 3.10 7.55 -10.15
CA ASN A 202 2.48 6.80 -11.25
C ASN A 202 0.95 6.80 -11.12
N ALA A 203 0.40 6.68 -9.91
CA ALA A 203 -1.05 6.70 -9.70
C ALA A 203 -1.66 8.06 -10.09
N ILE A 204 -1.01 9.17 -9.73
CA ILE A 204 -1.45 10.52 -10.10
C ILE A 204 -1.40 10.70 -11.61
N GLU A 205 -0.33 10.24 -12.27
CA GLU A 205 -0.20 10.31 -13.73
C GLU A 205 -1.31 9.53 -14.44
N ILE A 206 -1.64 8.32 -13.95
CA ILE A 206 -2.77 7.53 -14.49
C ILE A 206 -4.11 8.23 -14.26
N LEU A 207 -4.32 8.87 -13.10
CA LEU A 207 -5.53 9.63 -12.83
C LEU A 207 -5.65 10.82 -13.80
N LYS A 208 -4.56 11.57 -13.99
CA LYS A 208 -4.50 12.68 -14.96
C LYS A 208 -4.85 12.22 -16.37
N GLN A 209 -4.24 11.13 -16.85
CA GLN A 209 -4.53 10.57 -18.17
C GLN A 209 -6.02 10.19 -18.33
N LYS A 210 -6.65 9.66 -17.27
CA LYS A 210 -8.09 9.35 -17.30
C LYS A 210 -8.94 10.62 -17.38
N LEU A 211 -8.59 11.67 -16.63
CA LEU A 211 -9.30 12.94 -16.66
C LEU A 211 -9.16 13.61 -18.04
N ASP A 212 -7.96 13.60 -18.62
CA ASP A 212 -7.72 14.13 -19.96
C ASP A 212 -8.52 13.38 -21.03
N ALA A 213 -8.64 12.05 -20.91
CA ALA A 213 -9.45 11.24 -21.81
C ALA A 213 -10.95 11.58 -21.73
N VAL A 214 -11.48 11.81 -20.52
CA VAL A 214 -12.88 12.23 -20.33
C VAL A 214 -13.12 13.62 -20.93
N ARG A 215 -12.22 14.57 -20.66
CA ARG A 215 -12.32 15.92 -21.21
C ARG A 215 -12.35 15.93 -22.74
N LEU A 216 -11.46 15.16 -23.37
CA LEU A 216 -11.44 15.05 -24.84
C LEU A 216 -12.73 14.43 -25.40
N SER A 217 -13.38 13.54 -24.65
CA SER A 217 -14.67 12.97 -25.06
C SER A 217 -15.82 13.97 -25.01
N GLU A 218 -15.77 14.96 -24.11
CA GLU A 218 -16.73 16.06 -24.06
C GLU A 218 -16.53 17.05 -25.22
N ASP A 219 -15.29 17.27 -25.65
CA ASP A 219 -14.95 18.12 -26.79
C ASP A 219 -15.31 17.46 -28.15
N THR A 220 -15.51 16.14 -28.20
CA THR A 220 -16.05 15.42 -29.36
C THR A 220 -17.58 15.38 -29.31
N VAL A 221 -18.20 16.37 -29.95
CA VAL A 221 -19.64 16.73 -29.99
C VAL A 221 -20.57 15.66 -30.63
N GLU A 222 -20.52 14.39 -30.22
CA GLU A 222 -21.51 13.35 -30.63
C GLU A 222 -21.91 12.37 -29.49
N ALA A 223 -21.76 12.76 -28.22
CA ALA A 223 -22.21 11.94 -27.07
C ALA A 223 -23.52 12.43 -26.40
N ASP A 224 -24.25 13.34 -27.04
CA ASP A 224 -25.46 13.97 -26.47
C ASP A 224 -26.70 13.06 -26.46
N ASP A 225 -26.68 11.90 -27.12
CA ASP A 225 -27.87 11.02 -27.19
C ASP A 225 -27.91 9.93 -26.10
N GLN A 226 -26.85 9.72 -25.31
CA GLN A 226 -26.80 8.66 -24.29
C GLN A 226 -26.77 9.16 -22.83
N PHE A 227 -26.53 10.46 -22.61
CA PHE A 227 -26.47 11.08 -21.27
C PHE A 227 -27.48 12.20 -21.04
N GLY A 228 -28.40 12.45 -21.98
CA GLY A 228 -29.37 13.56 -21.93
C GLY A 228 -30.21 13.64 -20.64
N GLU A 229 -30.46 12.52 -19.96
CA GLU A 229 -31.21 12.52 -18.69
C GLU A 229 -30.38 12.92 -17.46
N LEU A 230 -29.05 12.73 -17.48
CA LEU A 230 -28.17 13.08 -16.35
C LEU A 230 -27.73 14.55 -16.37
N GLY A 231 -27.61 15.15 -17.57
CA GLY A 231 -27.26 16.57 -17.72
C GLY A 231 -28.32 17.52 -17.16
N ALA A 232 -29.60 17.10 -17.14
CA ALA A 232 -30.70 17.89 -16.61
C ALA A 232 -30.68 18.01 -15.07
N HIS A 233 -30.08 17.06 -14.36
CA HIS A 233 -29.98 17.09 -12.89
C HIS A 233 -28.79 17.90 -12.37
N MET A 234 -27.72 18.07 -13.16
CA MET A 234 -26.55 18.84 -12.73
C MET A 234 -26.63 20.35 -13.01
N ARG A 235 -27.69 20.83 -13.70
CA ARG A 235 -27.92 22.27 -13.94
C ARG A 235 -29.06 22.88 -13.12
N GLY A 236 -29.61 22.12 -12.17
CA GLY A 236 -30.67 22.58 -11.27
C GLY A 236 -30.28 22.41 -9.81
N GLY A 237 -29.48 23.34 -9.30
CA GLY A 237 -29.07 23.45 -7.90
C GLY A 237 -28.23 24.70 -7.69
#